data_AF-A0A7C4VTV8-F1
#
_entry.id   AF-A0A7C4VTV8-F1
#
_cell.length_a   1.000
_cell.length_b   1.000
_cell.length_c   1.000
_cell.angle_alpha   90.00
_cell.angle_beta   90.00
_cell.angle_gamma   90.00
#
_symmetry.space_group_name_H-M   'P 1'
#
loop_
_entity.id
_entity.type
_entity.pdbx_description
1 polymer ?
#
loop_
_entity_poly.entity_id
_entity_poly.type
_entity_poly.pdbx_seq_one_letter_code
_entity_poly.pdbx_strand_id
1 'polypeptide(L)'
;MIGKGGAQILEQIEKEKSISKAAEKLGMSYRYVWSYLQRIRKALGEPVVETYRGGKMGGGGAKLTELGKKLLEEYKRLEIYLDKVLSDLKA
;
A
#
# COMPACT_ATOMS: atom_id res chain seq x y z
N MET A 1 7.97 6.96 7.38
CA MET A 1 6.57 7.39 7.10
C MET A 1 6.23 7.06 5.66
N ILE A 2 5.01 6.62 5.37
CA ILE A 2 4.54 6.43 3.98
C ILE A 2 3.96 7.74 3.44
N GLY A 3 4.16 8.02 2.16
CA GLY A 3 3.52 9.13 1.46
C GLY A 3 2.38 8.64 0.55
N LYS A 4 1.74 9.58 -0.17
CA LYS A 4 0.60 9.32 -1.07
C LYS A 4 0.79 8.12 -2.00
N GLY A 5 1.92 8.05 -2.70
CA GLY A 5 2.21 6.92 -3.60
C GLY A 5 2.27 5.58 -2.87
N GLY A 6 2.77 5.56 -1.63
CA GLY A 6 2.77 4.37 -0.79
C GLY A 6 1.39 3.94 -0.34
N ALA A 7 0.56 4.89 0.07
CA ALA A 7 -0.83 4.62 0.42
C ALA A 7 -1.62 4.09 -0.79
N GLN A 8 -1.40 4.65 -1.97
CA GLN A 8 -1.99 4.17 -3.23
C GLN A 8 -1.56 2.72 -3.54
N ILE A 9 -0.29 2.38 -3.34
CA ILE A 9 0.19 0.99 -3.48
C ILE A 9 -0.58 0.05 -2.55
N LEU A 10 -0.66 0.37 -1.25
CA LEU A 10 -1.35 -0.49 -0.29
C LEU A 10 -2.84 -0.60 -0.60
N GLU A 11 -3.48 0.49 -1.00
CA GLU A 11 -4.90 0.49 -1.36
C GLU A 11 -5.18 -0.36 -2.60
N GLN A 12 -4.35 -0.27 -3.64
CA GLN A 12 -4.52 -1.08 -4.84
C GLN A 12 -4.23 -2.56 -4.58
N ILE A 13 -3.26 -2.89 -3.72
CA ILE A 13 -3.05 -4.29 -3.29
C ILE A 13 -4.28 -4.81 -2.56
N GLU A 14 -4.91 -4.00 -1.70
CA GLU A 14 -6.11 -4.41 -0.99
C GLU A 14 -7.31 -4.62 -1.93
N LYS A 15 -7.43 -3.81 -3.00
CA LYS A 15 -8.49 -3.93 -4.01
C LYS A 15 -8.26 -5.11 -4.97
N GLU A 16 -7.06 -5.20 -5.54
CA GLU A 16 -6.75 -6.14 -6.62
C GLU A 16 -6.34 -7.53 -6.12
N LYS A 17 -6.02 -7.64 -4.82
CA LYS A 17 -5.45 -8.83 -4.18
C LYS A 17 -4.21 -9.37 -4.90
N SER A 18 -3.45 -8.48 -5.55
CA SER A 18 -2.26 -8.82 -6.33
C SER A 18 -1.30 -7.63 -6.44
N ILE A 19 0.00 -7.88 -6.25
CA ILE A 19 1.04 -6.86 -6.41
C ILE A 19 1.23 -6.50 -7.89
N SER A 20 1.13 -7.47 -8.81
CA SER A 20 1.31 -7.19 -10.25
C SER A 20 0.18 -6.33 -10.80
N LYS A 21 -1.08 -6.65 -10.46
CA LYS A 21 -2.24 -5.83 -10.86
C LYS A 21 -2.22 -4.44 -10.22
N ALA A 22 -1.82 -4.34 -8.94
CA ALA A 22 -1.65 -3.04 -8.29
C ALA A 22 -0.59 -2.19 -8.98
N ALA A 23 0.55 -2.79 -9.35
CA ALA A 23 1.61 -2.11 -10.08
C ALA A 23 1.11 -1.62 -11.46
N GLU A 24 0.44 -2.50 -12.22
CA GLU A 24 -0.16 -2.19 -13.51
C GLU A 24 -1.15 -1.02 -13.43
N LYS A 25 -2.11 -1.07 -12.48
CA LYS A 25 -3.10 0.01 -12.28
C LYS A 25 -2.49 1.35 -11.92
N LEU A 26 -1.34 1.34 -11.25
CA LEU A 26 -0.63 2.55 -10.86
C LEU A 26 0.37 3.02 -11.92
N GLY A 27 0.49 2.32 -13.06
CA GLY A 27 1.52 2.62 -14.06
C GLY A 27 2.95 2.42 -13.54
N MET A 28 3.13 1.56 -12.53
CA MET A 28 4.40 1.30 -11.87
C MET A 28 4.95 -0.07 -12.28
N SER A 29 6.27 -0.22 -12.29
CA SER A 29 6.86 -1.55 -12.45
C SER A 29 6.63 -2.40 -11.20
N TYR A 30 6.43 -3.71 -11.39
CA TYR A 30 6.36 -4.67 -10.29
C TYR A 30 7.59 -4.56 -9.36
N ARG A 31 8.79 -4.42 -9.95
CA ARG A 31 10.05 -4.28 -9.20
C ARG A 31 10.03 -3.06 -8.28
N TYR A 32 9.48 -1.93 -8.73
CA TYR A 32 9.36 -0.73 -7.92
C TYR A 32 8.43 -0.97 -6.71
N VAL A 33 7.22 -1.49 -6.96
CA VAL A 33 6.25 -1.78 -5.90
C VAL A 33 6.82 -2.79 -4.91
N TRP A 34 7.45 -3.87 -5.39
CA TRP A 34 8.09 -4.86 -4.54
C TRP A 34 9.19 -4.26 -3.66
N SER A 35 10.09 -3.46 -4.26
CA SER A 35 11.17 -2.79 -3.53
C SER A 35 10.63 -1.82 -2.48
N TYR A 36 9.53 -1.13 -2.78
CA TYR A 36 8.84 -0.25 -1.86
C TYR A 36 8.28 -1.02 -0.64
N LEU A 37 7.61 -2.14 -0.86
CA LEU A 37 7.10 -3.01 0.22
C LEU A 37 8.24 -3.54 1.11
N GLN A 38 9.38 -3.93 0.51
CA GLN A 38 10.55 -4.36 1.28
C GLN A 38 11.15 -3.23 2.13
N ARG A 39 11.16 -1.99 1.63
CA ARG A 39 11.60 -0.82 2.41
C ARG A 39 10.68 -0.57 3.61
N ILE A 40 9.36 -0.67 3.43
CA ILE A 40 8.41 -0.54 4.55
C ILE A 40 8.64 -1.66 5.56
N ARG A 41 8.72 -2.91 5.11
CA ARG A 41 9.00 -4.05 5.99
C ARG A 41 10.27 -3.83 6.81
N LYS A 42 11.36 -3.38 6.17
CA LYS A 42 12.61 -3.10 6.87
C LYS A 42 12.46 -2.00 7.93
N ALA A 43 11.67 -0.96 7.64
CA ALA A 43 11.44 0.14 8.57
C ALA A 43 10.55 -0.25 9.76
N LEU A 44 9.60 -1.17 9.57
CA LEU A 44 8.61 -1.57 10.58
C LEU A 44 8.98 -2.87 11.30
N GLY A 45 9.97 -3.62 10.82
CA GLY A 45 10.40 -4.90 11.38
C GLY A 45 9.54 -6.10 10.93
N GLU A 46 8.36 -5.87 10.37
CA GLU A 46 7.41 -6.91 9.95
C GLU A 46 6.72 -6.56 8.62
N PRO A 47 6.22 -7.55 7.86
CA PRO A 47 5.62 -7.30 6.55
C PRO A 47 4.26 -6.60 6.66
N VAL A 48 4.04 -5.62 5.78
CA VAL A 48 2.73 -4.95 5.60
C VAL A 48 1.82 -5.65 4.57
N VAL A 49 2.38 -6.60 3.83
CA VAL A 49 1.67 -7.39 2.80
C VAL A 49 2.05 -8.85 2.97
N GLU A 50 1.05 -9.72 3.04
CA GLU A 50 1.19 -11.16 2.93
C GLU A 50 1.04 -11.59 1.48
N THR A 51 1.94 -12.43 0.98
CA THR A 51 1.87 -13.01 -0.36
C THR A 51 1.69 -14.52 -0.31
N TYR A 52 0.85 -15.06 -1.18
CA TYR A 52 0.71 -16.51 -1.36
C TYR A 52 1.12 -16.90 -2.77
N ARG A 53 1.81 -18.05 -2.89
CA ARG A 53 2.22 -18.59 -4.19
C ARG A 53 1.05 -19.32 -4.83
N GLY A 54 0.82 -19.08 -6.12
CA GLY A 54 -0.05 -19.92 -6.94
C GLY A 54 0.67 -21.21 -7.33
N GLY A 55 -0.10 -22.28 -7.54
CA GLY A 55 0.42 -23.58 -8.01
C GLY A 55 0.81 -23.58 -9.50
N LYS A 56 0.90 -24.79 -10.09
CA LYS A 56 1.36 -25.04 -11.48
C LYS A 56 0.67 -24.21 -12.58
N MET A 57 -0.55 -23.70 -12.35
CA MET A 57 -1.29 -22.88 -13.32
C MET A 57 -1.02 -21.37 -13.20
N GLY A 58 -0.12 -20.95 -12.30
CA GLY A 58 0.19 -19.55 -12.05
C GLY A 58 -0.84 -18.83 -11.17
N GLY A 59 -0.55 -17.58 -10.82
CA GLY A 59 -1.43 -16.73 -9.99
C GLY A 59 -1.13 -16.81 -8.48
N GLY A 60 -0.04 -16.18 -8.06
CA GLY A 60 0.11 -15.77 -6.67
C GLY A 60 -0.74 -14.54 -6.38
N GLY A 61 -1.08 -14.31 -5.12
CA GLY A 61 -1.80 -13.11 -4.72
C GLY A 61 -1.21 -12.46 -3.48
N ALA A 62 -1.80 -11.34 -3.11
CA ALA A 62 -1.32 -10.51 -2.04
C ALA A 62 -2.49 -9.87 -1.29
N LYS A 63 -2.35 -9.72 0.02
CA LYS A 63 -3.31 -9.02 0.88
C LYS A 63 -2.56 -8.19 1.91
N LEU A 64 -3.16 -7.10 2.38
CA LEU A 64 -2.57 -6.37 3.49
C LEU A 64 -2.57 -7.24 4.75
N THR A 65 -1.50 -7.17 5.52
CA THR A 65 -1.51 -7.66 6.91
C THR A 65 -2.32 -6.69 7.77
N GLU A 66 -2.64 -7.07 9.00
CA GLU A 66 -3.29 -6.15 9.94
C GLU A 66 -2.46 -4.89 10.18
N LEU A 67 -1.13 -5.00 10.24
CA LEU A 67 -0.24 -3.82 10.25
C LEU A 67 -0.41 -2.97 8.99
N GLY A 68 -0.44 -3.60 7.81
CA GLY A 68 -0.60 -2.90 6.53
C GLY A 68 -1.93 -2.14 6.43
N LYS A 69 -3.03 -2.74 6.92
CA LYS A 69 -4.34 -2.09 7.00
C LYS A 69 -4.30 -0.89 7.94
N LYS A 70 -3.82 -1.07 9.17
CA LYS A 70 -3.67 0.03 10.14
C LYS A 70 -2.82 1.17 9.58
N LEU A 71 -1.69 0.86 8.95
CA LEU A 71 -0.82 1.85 8.33
C LEU A 71 -1.55 2.67 7.26
N LEU A 72 -2.35 2.03 6.41
CA LEU A 72 -3.16 2.70 5.39
C LEU A 72 -4.25 3.58 6.03
N GLU A 73 -4.92 3.07 7.06
CA GLU A 73 -5.96 3.81 7.78
C GLU A 73 -5.40 5.04 8.50
N GLU A 74 -4.24 4.94 9.15
CA GLU A 74 -3.61 6.09 9.84
C GLU A 74 -3.18 7.16 8.82
N TYR A 75 -2.67 6.74 7.65
CA TYR A 75 -2.37 7.68 6.57
C TYR A 75 -3.63 8.43 6.09
N LYS A 76 -4.74 7.71 5.88
CA LYS A 76 -6.02 8.33 5.48
C LYS A 76 -6.56 9.31 6.52
N ARG A 77 -6.44 8.97 7.81
CA ARG A 77 -6.79 9.91 8.90
C ARG A 77 -5.96 11.19 8.84
N LEU A 78 -4.65 11.06 8.61
CA LEU A 78 -3.77 12.21 8.48
C LEU A 78 -4.13 13.09 7.28
N GLU A 79 -4.43 12.50 6.11
CA GLU A 79 -4.89 13.27 4.93
C GLU A 79 -6.16 14.07 5.25
N ILE A 80 -7.16 13.44 5.88
CA ILE A 80 -8.41 14.12 6.25
C ILE A 80 -8.15 15.28 7.22
N TYR A 81 -7.29 15.07 8.22
CA TYR A 81 -6.94 16.11 9.18
C TYR A 81 -6.24 17.29 8.50
N LEU A 82 -5.28 17.02 7.61
CA LEU A 82 -4.56 18.04 6.87
C LEU A 82 -5.51 18.84 5.97
N ASP A 83 -6.40 18.17 5.24
CA ASP A 83 -7.37 18.83 4.37
C ASP A 83 -8.31 19.75 5.17
N LYS A 84 -8.72 19.34 6.36
CA LYS A 84 -9.50 20.18 7.27
C LYS A 84 -8.74 21.43 7.68
N VAL A 85 -7.51 21.28 8.18
CA VAL A 85 -6.66 22.40 8.59
C VAL A 85 -6.42 23.38 7.43
N LEU A 86 -6.15 22.87 6.23
CA LEU A 86 -5.95 23.71 5.05
C LEU A 86 -7.22 24.43 4.59
N SER A 87 -8.40 23.85 4.86
CA SER A 87 -9.68 24.49 4.57
C SER A 87 -9.97 25.62 5.56
N ASP A 88 -9.69 25.39 6.85
CA ASP A 88 -9.87 26.40 7.90
C ASP A 88 -8.94 27.61 7.71
N LEU A 89 -7.73 27.42 7.15
CA LEU A 89 -6.81 28.53 6.81
C LEU A 89 -7.23 29.37 5.60
N LYS A 90 -8.15 28.86 4.77
CA LYS A 90 -8.65 29.55 3.57
C LYS A 90 -10.00 30.24 3.81
N ALA A 91 -10.61 30.02 4.97
CA ALA A 91 -11.82 30.68 5.42
C ALA A 91 -11.49 32.03 6.08
#